data_AF-A0A1F6SXC3-F1
#
_entry.id   AF-A0A1F6SXC3-F1
#
_cell.length_a   1.000
_cell.length_b   1.000
_cell.length_c   1.000
_cell.angle_alpha   90.00
_cell.angle_beta   90.00
_cell.angle_gamma   90.00
#
_symmetry.space_group_name_H-M   'P 1'
#
loop_
_entity.id
_entity.type
_entity.pdbx_description
1 polymer ?
#
loop_
_entity_poly.entity_id
_entity_poly.type
_entity_poly.pdbx_seq_one_letter_code
_entity_poly.pdbx_strand_id
1 'polypeptide(L)'
;MDRHGFDSLDRRLLATLVENFAGGPVGLDSLATAIGEERDTIEDVIEPYLIQQGYLMRTPRGRTATPKTWDYLGLRAPADRTQRGIFESE
;
A
#
# COMPACT_ATOMS: atom_id res chain seq x y z
N MET A 1 13.23 7.94 9.95
CA MET A 1 11.78 7.71 10.02
C MET A 1 11.08 9.04 9.90
N ASP A 2 9.90 9.06 9.27
CA ASP A 2 9.08 10.26 9.14
C ASP A 2 8.15 10.47 10.38
N ARG A 3 7.22 11.42 10.28
CA ARG A 3 6.25 11.72 11.35
C ARG A 3 5.26 10.59 11.64
N HIS A 4 5.09 9.66 10.72
CA HIS A 4 4.21 8.50 10.85
C HIS A 4 4.96 7.25 11.30
N GLY A 5 6.29 7.34 11.50
CA GLY A 5 7.15 6.21 11.84
C GLY A 5 7.66 5.44 10.63
N PHE A 6 7.35 5.89 9.40
CA PHE A 6 7.78 5.22 8.18
C PHE A 6 9.24 5.44 7.88
N ASP A 7 9.90 4.37 7.48
CA ASP A 7 11.25 4.42 6.98
C ASP A 7 11.29 4.87 5.50
N SER A 8 12.46 4.84 4.87
CA SER A 8 12.58 5.18 3.44
C SER A 8 11.88 4.17 2.53
N LEU A 9 11.80 2.91 2.96
CA LEU A 9 11.35 1.80 2.16
C LEU A 9 9.83 1.69 2.17
N ASP A 10 9.19 1.87 3.33
CA ASP A 10 7.73 2.03 3.49
C ASP A 10 7.18 3.09 2.52
N ARG A 11 7.81 4.27 2.55
CA ARG A 11 7.41 5.42 1.73
C ARG A 11 7.59 5.14 0.26
N ARG A 12 8.69 4.48 -0.11
CA ARG A 12 8.96 4.10 -1.49
C ARG A 12 7.93 3.08 -1.97
N LEU A 13 7.54 2.12 -1.13
CA LEU A 13 6.49 1.15 -1.46
C LEU A 13 5.14 1.83 -1.71
N LEU A 14 4.70 2.68 -0.77
CA LEU A 14 3.43 3.39 -0.90
C LEU A 14 3.42 4.34 -2.10
N ALA A 15 4.50 5.09 -2.33
CA ALA A 15 4.65 5.98 -3.47
C ALA A 15 4.63 5.18 -4.78
N THR A 16 5.42 4.12 -4.92
CA THR A 16 5.44 3.26 -6.11
C THR A 16 4.07 2.66 -6.39
N LEU A 17 3.34 2.20 -5.37
CA LEU A 17 2.01 1.65 -5.51
C LEU A 17 1.01 2.66 -6.09
N VAL A 18 1.10 3.92 -5.69
CA VAL A 18 0.20 4.98 -6.16
C VAL A 18 0.66 5.57 -7.50
N GLU A 19 1.92 5.93 -7.62
CA GLU A 19 2.47 6.61 -8.80
C GLU A 19 2.56 5.68 -10.02
N ASN A 20 3.03 4.43 -9.84
CA ASN A 20 3.22 3.50 -10.96
C ASN A 20 1.98 2.67 -11.26
N PHE A 21 1.18 2.35 -10.24
CA PHE A 21 0.06 1.41 -10.36
C PHE A 21 -1.30 2.04 -10.07
N ALA A 22 -1.38 3.37 -9.92
CA ALA A 22 -2.61 4.11 -9.61
C ALA A 22 -3.38 3.54 -8.40
N GLY A 23 -2.65 2.99 -7.42
CA GLY A 23 -3.20 2.37 -6.22
C GLY A 23 -3.53 0.88 -6.34
N GLY A 24 -3.17 0.19 -7.43
CA GLY A 24 -3.27 -1.27 -7.58
C GLY A 24 -4.61 -1.76 -8.17
N PRO A 25 -4.85 -3.09 -8.23
CA PRO A 25 -4.10 -4.16 -7.57
C PRO A 25 -2.81 -4.55 -8.30
N VAL A 26 -1.71 -4.72 -7.55
CA VAL A 26 -0.39 -5.12 -8.09
C VAL A 26 0.15 -6.39 -7.41
N GLY A 27 0.78 -7.28 -8.17
CA GLY A 27 1.46 -8.47 -7.62
C GLY A 27 2.69 -8.11 -6.79
N LEU A 28 3.06 -8.97 -5.83
CA LEU A 28 4.24 -8.74 -4.99
C LEU A 28 5.50 -8.65 -5.84
N ASP A 29 5.68 -9.56 -6.79
CA ASP A 29 6.87 -9.60 -7.65
C ASP A 29 7.04 -8.33 -8.48
N SER A 30 5.94 -7.78 -9.01
CA SER A 30 5.96 -6.53 -9.77
C SER A 30 6.29 -5.34 -8.87
N LEU A 31 5.75 -5.31 -7.65
CA LEU A 31 6.03 -4.25 -6.68
C LEU A 31 7.49 -4.31 -6.20
N ALA A 32 7.98 -5.51 -5.89
CA ALA A 32 9.37 -5.79 -5.52
C ALA A 32 10.34 -5.33 -6.62
N THR A 33 10.05 -5.68 -7.87
CA THR A 33 10.84 -5.27 -9.04
C THR A 33 10.84 -3.75 -9.21
N ALA A 34 9.69 -3.10 -9.05
CA ALA A 34 9.58 -1.65 -9.21
C ALA A 34 10.33 -0.85 -8.14
N ILE A 35 10.42 -1.39 -6.92
CA ILE A 35 11.14 -0.77 -5.79
C ILE A 35 12.62 -1.15 -5.81
N GLY A 36 12.97 -2.27 -6.46
CA GLY A 36 14.34 -2.82 -6.51
C GLY A 36 14.70 -3.61 -5.25
N GLU A 37 13.73 -4.26 -4.63
CA GLU A 37 13.87 -4.96 -3.35
C GLU A 37 13.40 -6.40 -3.43
N GLU A 38 13.81 -7.21 -2.45
CA GLU A 38 13.37 -8.60 -2.37
C GLU A 38 11.92 -8.71 -1.91
N ARG A 39 11.16 -9.58 -2.59
CA ARG A 39 9.75 -9.83 -2.25
C ARG A 39 9.55 -10.25 -0.80
N ASP A 40 10.46 -11.06 -0.27
CA ASP A 40 10.36 -11.61 1.09
C ASP A 40 10.60 -10.49 2.13
N THR A 41 11.52 -9.54 1.84
CA THR A 41 11.71 -8.35 2.68
C THR A 41 10.43 -7.52 2.75
N ILE A 42 9.76 -7.33 1.61
CA ILE A 42 8.49 -6.59 1.57
C ILE A 42 7.40 -7.33 2.36
N GLU A 43 7.21 -8.62 2.09
CA GLU A 43 6.15 -9.42 2.71
C GLU A 43 6.33 -9.63 4.22
N ASP A 44 7.56 -9.89 4.67
CA ASP A 44 7.82 -10.27 6.06
C ASP A 44 8.09 -9.07 6.98
N VAL A 45 8.62 -7.97 6.43
CA VAL A 45 9.05 -6.80 7.23
C VAL A 45 8.09 -5.63 7.05
N ILE A 46 7.73 -5.28 5.82
CA ILE A 46 7.05 -4.02 5.51
C ILE A 46 5.53 -4.16 5.59
N GLU A 47 4.99 -5.14 4.87
CA GLU A 47 3.54 -5.32 4.73
C GLU A 47 2.80 -5.48 6.07
N PRO A 48 3.33 -6.20 7.09
CA PRO A 48 2.63 -6.34 8.37
C PRO A 48 2.34 -4.97 9.00
N TYR A 49 3.31 -4.06 8.95
CA TYR A 49 3.16 -2.72 9.51
C TYR A 49 2.19 -1.86 8.68
N LEU A 50 2.36 -1.82 7.36
CA LEU A 50 1.51 -0.99 6.49
C LEU A 50 0.05 -1.47 6.47
N ILE A 51 -0.19 -2.77 6.57
CA ILE A 51 -1.53 -3.35 6.67
C ILE A 51 -2.15 -3.03 8.03
N GLN A 52 -1.41 -3.23 9.13
CA GLN A 52 -1.89 -2.94 10.48
C GLN A 52 -2.23 -1.45 10.64
N GLN A 53 -1.43 -0.56 10.06
CA GLN A 53 -1.69 0.88 10.07
C GLN A 53 -2.75 1.31 9.04
N GLY A 54 -3.25 0.41 8.20
CA GLY A 54 -4.33 0.66 7.25
C GLY A 54 -3.94 1.46 6.01
N TYR A 55 -2.67 1.42 5.59
CA TYR A 55 -2.16 2.05 4.37
C TYR A 55 -2.18 1.08 3.16
N LEU A 56 -1.97 -0.20 3.43
CA LEU A 56 -1.93 -1.24 2.42
C LEU A 56 -3.04 -2.26 2.65
N MET A 57 -3.63 -2.76 1.56
CA MET A 57 -4.61 -3.84 1.60
C MET A 57 -4.15 -4.99 0.71
N ARG A 58 -4.09 -6.20 1.29
CA ARG A 58 -3.91 -7.45 0.51
C ARG A 58 -5.25 -7.88 -0.07
N THR A 59 -5.26 -8.20 -1.34
CA THR A 59 -6.41 -8.77 -2.05
C THR A 59 -5.97 -10.02 -2.82
N PRO A 60 -6.88 -10.93 -3.23
CA PRO A 60 -6.52 -12.07 -4.06
C PRO A 60 -5.85 -11.70 -5.39
N ARG A 61 -6.08 -10.47 -5.88
CA ARG A 61 -5.48 -9.94 -7.11
C ARG A 61 -4.15 -9.20 -6.90
N GLY A 62 -3.74 -9.00 -5.65
CA GLY A 62 -2.54 -8.25 -5.31
C GLY A 62 -2.75 -7.18 -4.24
N ARG A 63 -1.79 -6.27 -4.13
CA ARG A 63 -1.74 -5.19 -3.14
C ARG A 63 -2.44 -3.95 -3.68
N THR A 64 -3.24 -3.30 -2.86
CA THR A 64 -4.01 -2.10 -3.20
C THR A 64 -3.75 -1.02 -2.15
N ALA A 65 -3.58 0.23 -2.61
CA ALA A 65 -3.45 1.38 -1.73
C ALA A 65 -4.82 1.74 -1.14
N THR A 66 -4.87 1.95 0.18
CA THR A 66 -6.07 2.45 0.84
C THR A 66 -6.20 3.96 0.68
N PRO A 67 -7.37 4.57 0.94
CA PRO A 67 -7.53 6.02 0.96
C PRO A 67 -6.50 6.74 1.86
N LYS A 68 -6.08 6.09 2.96
CA LYS A 68 -5.08 6.63 3.89
C LYS A 68 -3.71 6.83 3.23
N THR A 69 -3.35 5.97 2.29
CA THR A 69 -2.11 6.10 1.50
C THR A 69 -2.14 7.31 0.58
N TRP A 70 -3.27 7.55 -0.07
CA TRP A 70 -3.45 8.73 -0.91
C TRP A 70 -3.33 10.01 -0.09
N ASP A 71 -4.01 10.07 1.06
CA ASP A 71 -3.94 11.21 1.99
C ASP A 71 -2.52 11.46 2.50
N TYR A 72 -1.82 10.39 2.90
CA TYR A 72 -0.43 10.46 3.34
C TYR A 72 0.54 10.99 2.27
N LEU A 73 0.32 10.63 1.01
CA LEU A 73 1.09 11.16 -0.11
C LEU A 73 0.66 12.57 -0.55
N GLY A 74 -0.38 13.14 0.08
CA GLY A 74 -0.96 14.42 -0.32
C GLY A 74 -1.67 14.38 -1.67
N LEU A 75 -2.07 13.19 -2.12
CA LEU A 75 -2.71 12.93 -3.41
C LEU A 75 -4.21 12.73 -3.25
N ARG A 76 -4.98 13.08 -4.28
CA ARG A 76 -6.42 12.75 -4.30
C ARG A 76 -6.58 11.31 -4.78
N ALA A 77 -7.17 10.48 -3.93
CA ALA A 77 -7.64 9.18 -4.35
C ALA A 77 -8.60 9.33 -5.55
N PRO A 78 -8.51 8.48 -6.58
CA PRO A 78 -9.51 8.45 -7.64
C PRO A 78 -10.88 8.26 -7.02
N ALA A 79 -11.88 9.03 -7.49
CA ALA A 79 -13.21 9.12 -6.90
C ALA A 79 -14.00 7.78 -6.89
N ASP A 80 -13.43 6.72 -7.43
CA ASP A 80 -14.08 5.44 -7.63
C ASP A 80 -13.20 4.27 -7.14
N ARG A 81 -13.20 4.06 -5.82
CA ARG A 81 -13.03 2.73 -5.23
C ARG A 81 -13.51 2.72 -3.79
N THR A 82 -14.79 3.06 -3.65
CA THR A 82 -15.53 2.78 -2.43
C THR A 82 -15.62 1.26 -2.27
N GLN A 83 -14.61 0.62 -1.67
CA GLN A 83 -14.84 -0.56 -0.83
C GLN A 83 -15.31 -0.05 0.54
N ARG A 84 -16.45 0.65 0.56
CA ARG A 84 -17.35 0.62 1.71
C ARG A 84 -18.21 -0.62 1.52
N GLY A 85 -17.88 -1.64 2.28
CA GLY A 85 -18.62 -2.87 2.35
C GLY A 85 -17.67 -3.94 2.79
N ILE A 86 -17.65 -4.25 4.10
CA ILE A 86 -17.63 -5.61 4.67
C ILE A 86 -17.14 -5.70 6.13
N PHE A 87 -16.86 -4.61 6.86
CA PHE A 87 -16.45 -4.73 8.29
C PHE A 87 -17.27 -3.85 9.26
N GLU A 88 -18.59 -3.88 9.13
CA GLU A 88 -19.50 -3.65 10.27
C GLU A 88 -20.34 -4.91 10.43
N SER A 89 -19.88 -5.84 11.26
CA SER A 89 -20.68 -6.90 11.90
C SER A 89 -19.85 -7.47 13.05
N GLU A 90 -19.93 -6.82 14.22
CA GLU A 90 -20.31 -7.40 15.52
C GLU A 90 -20.12 -6.39 16.66
#